data_AF-A0A1F3ZGA8-F1
#
_entry.id   AF-A0A1F3ZGA8-F1
#
_cell.length_a   1.000
_cell.length_b   1.000
_cell.length_c   1.000
_cell.angle_alpha   90.00
_cell.angle_beta   90.00
_cell.angle_gamma   90.00
#
_symmetry.space_group_name_H-M   'P 1'
#
loop_
_entity.id
_entity.type
_entity.pdbx_description
1 polymer ?
#
loop_
_entity_poly.entity_id
_entity_poly.type
_entity_poly.pdbx_seq_one_letter_code
_entity_poly.pdbx_strand_id
1 'polypeptide(L)'
;MEVGSNEAIKQSVQAGLGLGLLSRATIEQELELKRLVVLDVADFPIMRHWYLVHRRGKRLSAVAEAFKQFTLMEAKKLLHRKLDSYAKKARRSRE
;
A
#
# COMPACT_ATOMS: atom_id res chain seq x y z
N MET A 1 -4.81 21.42 -4.90
CA MET A 1 -4.28 20.89 -6.17
C MET A 1 -4.87 19.50 -6.36
N GLU A 2 -5.37 19.19 -7.54
CA GLU A 2 -5.82 17.84 -7.90
C GLU A 2 -4.82 17.25 -8.89
N VAL A 3 -4.34 16.04 -8.60
CA VAL A 3 -3.33 15.35 -9.41
C VAL A 3 -3.76 13.90 -9.56
N GLY A 4 -3.91 13.43 -10.79
CA GLY A 4 -4.48 12.12 -11.09
C GLY A 4 -3.53 10.92 -10.94
N SER A 5 -2.26 11.13 -10.58
CA SER A 5 -1.25 10.06 -10.49
C SER A 5 -0.50 10.09 -9.17
N ASN A 6 -0.31 8.91 -8.58
CA ASN A 6 0.49 8.72 -7.36
C ASN A 6 1.91 9.27 -7.53
N GLU A 7 2.53 9.09 -8.70
CA GLU A 7 3.89 9.55 -8.94
C GLU A 7 3.96 11.08 -8.91
N ALA A 8 3.03 11.74 -9.58
CA ALA A 8 2.97 13.19 -9.57
C ALA A 8 2.71 13.76 -8.17
N ILE A 9 1.85 13.11 -7.36
CA ILE A 9 1.68 13.47 -5.94
C ILE A 9 3.00 13.33 -5.16
N LYS A 10 3.71 12.20 -5.31
CA LYS A 10 5.01 11.99 -4.64
C LYS A 10 6.05 13.04 -5.02
N GLN A 11 6.12 13.40 -6.31
CA GLN A 11 7.04 14.43 -6.79
C GLN A 11 6.67 15.81 -6.28
N SER A 12 5.38 16.17 -6.25
CA SER A 12 4.92 17.44 -5.69
C SER A 12 5.25 17.60 -4.20
N VAL A 13 5.07 16.55 -3.40
CA VAL A 13 5.44 16.57 -1.98
C VAL A 13 6.96 16.70 -1.81
N GLN A 14 7.75 15.96 -2.60
CA GLN A 14 9.22 16.08 -2.57
C GLN A 14 9.72 17.46 -2.99
N ALA A 15 9.02 18.12 -3.92
CA ALA A 15 9.29 19.49 -4.34
C ALA A 15 8.82 20.55 -3.33
N GLY A 16 8.27 20.16 -2.18
CA GLY A 16 7.82 21.08 -1.13
C GLY A 16 6.48 21.76 -1.41
N LEU A 17 5.68 21.25 -2.35
CA LEU A 17 4.41 21.86 -2.74
C LEU A 17 3.26 21.57 -1.75
N GLY A 18 3.50 20.77 -0.71
CA GLY A 18 2.52 20.47 0.34
C GLY A 18 2.54 19.01 0.79
N LEU A 19 1.37 18.52 1.22
CA LEU A 19 1.16 17.15 1.70
C LEU A 19 0.41 16.29 0.68
N GLY A 20 0.60 14.97 0.76
CA GLY A 20 -0.07 14.00 -0.12
C GLY A 20 -0.75 12.89 0.67
N LEU A 21 -1.93 12.47 0.21
CA LEU A 21 -2.67 11.33 0.74
C LEU A 21 -2.57 10.15 -0.23
N LEU A 22 -1.83 9.11 0.15
CA LEU A 22 -1.52 7.97 -0.71
C LEU A 22 -1.68 6.64 0.04
N SER A 23 -1.86 5.56 -0.72
CA SER A 23 -1.75 4.21 -0.17
C SER A 23 -0.31 3.97 0.31
N ARG A 24 -0.15 3.40 1.50
CA ARG A 24 1.19 3.11 2.03
C ARG A 24 2.00 2.16 1.14
N ALA A 25 1.31 1.28 0.40
CA ALA A 25 1.95 0.35 -0.52
C ALA A 25 2.66 1.05 -1.70
N THR A 26 2.38 2.33 -1.97
CA THR A 26 2.94 3.05 -3.13
C THR A 26 4.12 3.96 -2.79
N ILE A 27 4.49 4.06 -1.51
CA ILE A 27 5.54 4.98 -1.02
C ILE A 27 6.70 4.26 -0.32
N GLU A 28 6.80 2.93 -0.42
CA GLU A 28 7.81 2.16 0.32
C GLU A 28 9.24 2.56 -0.02
N GLN A 29 9.53 2.74 -1.32
CA GLN A 29 10.86 3.15 -1.78
C GLN A 29 11.22 4.54 -1.27
N GLU A 30 10.28 5.49 -1.28
CA GLU A 30 10.50 6.84 -0.78
C GLU A 30 10.78 6.86 0.72
N LEU A 31 10.17 5.95 1.49
CA LEU A 31 10.41 5.81 2.92
C LEU A 31 11.76 5.16 3.22
N GLU A 32 12.16 4.14 2.44
CA GLU A 32 13.47 3.50 2.56
C GLU A 32 14.59 4.48 2.23
N LEU A 33 14.39 5.30 1.19
CA LEU A 33 15.34 6.31 0.71
C LEU A 33 15.20 7.65 1.47
N LYS A 34 14.36 7.70 2.50
CA LYS A 34 14.11 8.89 3.35
C LYS A 34 13.75 10.16 2.56
N ARG A 35 13.13 10.00 1.38
CA ARG A 35 12.65 11.12 0.55
C ARG A 35 11.28 11.62 0.98
N LEU A 36 10.49 10.76 1.62
CA LEU A 36 9.20 11.10 2.20
C LEU A 36 9.15 10.59 3.65
N VAL A 37 8.28 11.21 4.45
CA VAL A 37 7.94 10.77 5.80
C VAL A 37 6.42 10.60 5.91
N VAL A 38 5.98 9.68 6.77
CA VAL A 38 4.56 9.56 7.11
C VAL A 38 4.29 10.36 8.38
N LEU A 39 3.29 11.23 8.31
CA LEU A 39 2.84 12.03 9.44
C LEU A 39 1.94 11.20 10.37
N ASP A 40 2.08 11.41 11.68
CA ASP A 40 1.15 10.87 12.69
C ASP A 40 -0.06 11.81 12.78
N VAL A 41 -1.20 11.36 12.27
CA VAL A 41 -2.43 12.17 12.13
C VAL A 41 -3.58 11.40 12.74
N ALA A 42 -4.46 12.09 13.45
CA ALA A 42 -5.67 11.50 14.03
C ALA A 42 -6.49 10.76 12.96
N ASP A 43 -7.07 9.62 13.35
CA ASP A 43 -7.88 8.74 12.49
C ASP A 43 -7.14 8.08 11.31
N PHE A 44 -5.81 8.14 11.27
CA PHE A 44 -4.99 7.37 10.33
C PHE A 44 -4.41 6.11 10.97
N PRO A 45 -4.19 5.04 10.16
CA PRO A 45 -4.41 4.94 8.72
C PRO A 45 -5.87 4.65 8.32
N ILE A 46 -6.29 5.14 7.15
CA ILE A 46 -7.56 4.74 6.54
C ILE A 46 -7.44 3.32 5.99
N MET A 47 -8.14 2.38 6.61
CA MET A 47 -8.11 0.97 6.24
C MET A 47 -8.88 0.71 4.94
N ARG A 48 -8.22 0.08 3.97
CA ARG A 48 -8.81 -0.35 2.69
C ARG A 48 -8.43 -1.78 2.38
N HIS A 49 -9.30 -2.49 1.65
CA HIS A 49 -9.13 -3.89 1.30
C HIS A 49 -8.91 -4.05 -0.21
N TRP A 50 -8.01 -4.95 -0.57
CA TRP A 50 -7.85 -5.43 -1.94
C TRP A 50 -8.65 -6.72 -2.12
N TYR A 51 -9.29 -6.87 -3.27
CA TYR A 51 -10.11 -8.03 -3.59
C TYR A 51 -9.64 -8.65 -4.90
N LEU A 52 -9.54 -9.98 -4.91
CA LEU A 52 -9.39 -10.74 -6.14
C LEU A 52 -10.79 -11.13 -6.64
N VAL A 53 -11.17 -10.63 -7.81
CA VAL A 53 -12.53 -10.78 -8.34
C VAL A 53 -12.55 -11.56 -9.65
N HIS A 54 -13.57 -12.39 -9.85
CA HIS A 54 -13.87 -13.03 -11.12
C HIS A 54 -15.38 -13.14 -11.32
N ARG A 55 -15.83 -13.25 -12.57
CA ARG A 55 -17.27 -13.39 -12.87
C ARG A 55 -17.83 -14.66 -12.23
N ARG A 56 -19.00 -14.54 -11.61
CA ARG A 56 -19.77 -15.67 -11.09
C ARG A 56 -20.18 -16.59 -12.26
N GLY A 57 -20.07 -17.90 -12.07
CA GLY A 57 -20.42 -18.90 -13.10
C GLY A 57 -19.39 -19.10 -14.21
N LYS A 58 -18.36 -18.25 -14.34
CA LYS A 58 -17.26 -18.49 -15.27
C LYS A 58 -16.36 -19.60 -14.74
N ARG A 59 -16.21 -20.69 -15.48
CA ARG A 59 -15.17 -21.70 -15.18
C ARG A 59 -13.80 -21.09 -15.45
N LEU A 60 -12.97 -21.01 -14.42
CA LEU A 60 -11.58 -20.59 -14.56
C LEU A 60 -10.80 -21.66 -15.34
N SER A 61 -9.87 -21.23 -16.19
CA SER A 61 -8.90 -22.16 -16.77
C SER A 61 -7.99 -22.70 -15.66
N ALA A 62 -7.32 -23.83 -15.91
CA ALA A 62 -6.38 -24.39 -14.94
C ALA A 62 -5.32 -23.36 -14.52
N VAL A 63 -4.81 -22.56 -15.47
CA VAL A 63 -3.84 -21.49 -15.20
C VAL A 63 -4.45 -20.37 -14.33
N ALA A 64 -5.70 -19.96 -14.61
CA ALA A 64 -6.35 -18.91 -13.85
C ALA A 64 -6.69 -19.35 -12.41
N GLU A 65 -7.08 -20.62 -12.22
CA GLU A 65 -7.27 -21.18 -10.87
C GLU A 65 -5.94 -21.27 -10.13
N ALA A 66 -4.89 -21.78 -10.77
CA ALA A 66 -3.55 -21.83 -10.19
C ALA A 66 -3.06 -20.42 -9.78
N PHE A 67 -3.26 -19.41 -10.64
CA PHE A 67 -2.91 -18.02 -10.34
C PHE A 67 -3.71 -17.44 -9.17
N LYS A 68 -5.01 -17.73 -9.10
CA LYS A 68 -5.88 -17.33 -7.99
C LYS A 68 -5.38 -17.91 -6.67
N GLN A 69 -5.12 -19.22 -6.63
CA GLN A 69 -4.61 -19.88 -5.43
C GLN A 69 -3.25 -19.34 -5.02
N PHE A 70 -2.33 -19.19 -5.98
CA PHE A 70 -1.02 -18.61 -5.75
C PHE A 70 -1.12 -17.19 -5.17
N THR A 71 -1.93 -16.33 -5.78
CA THR A 71 -2.10 -14.94 -5.35
C THR A 71 -2.66 -14.86 -3.93
N LEU A 72 -3.66 -15.68 -3.58
CA LEU A 72 -4.24 -15.69 -2.23
C LEU A 72 -3.23 -16.18 -1.17
N MET A 73 -2.44 -17.21 -1.49
CA MET A 73 -1.40 -17.70 -0.58
C MET A 73 -0.28 -16.68 -0.38
N GLU A 74 0.25 -16.12 -1.46
CA GLU A 74 1.38 -15.17 -1.38
C GLU A 74 0.96 -13.81 -0.83
N ALA A 75 -0.22 -13.30 -1.18
CA ALA A 75 -0.74 -12.05 -0.62
C ALA A 75 -0.85 -12.13 0.90
N LYS A 76 -1.33 -13.26 1.45
CA LYS A 76 -1.40 -13.46 2.90
C LYS A 76 -0.01 -13.37 3.56
N LYS A 77 1.02 -13.96 2.95
CA LYS A 77 2.40 -13.89 3.48
C LYS A 77 2.96 -12.47 3.42
N LEU A 78 2.81 -11.80 2.28
CA LEU A 78 3.32 -10.45 2.05
C LEU A 78 2.65 -9.42 2.97
N LEU A 79 1.34 -9.51 3.15
CA LEU A 79 0.57 -8.57 3.97
C LEU A 79 0.88 -8.72 5.47
N HIS A 80 0.97 -9.95 6.00
CA HIS A 80 1.38 -10.14 7.41
C HIS A 80 2.74 -9.51 7.69
N ARG A 81 3.74 -9.80 6.84
CA ARG A 81 5.09 -9.25 6.98
C ARG A 81 5.11 -7.72 6.97
N LYS A 82 4.33 -7.11 6.08
CA LYS A 82 4.30 -5.64 5.95
C LYS A 82 3.59 -4.97 7.13
N LEU A 83 2.44 -5.49 7.56
CA LEU A 83 1.68 -4.95 8.70
C LEU A 83 2.51 -5.00 9.99
N ASP A 84 3.20 -6.11 10.24
CA ASP A 84 4.09 -6.25 11.40
C ASP A 84 5.24 -5.23 11.36
N SER A 85 5.80 -4.97 10.17
CA SER A 85 6.87 -3.98 10.00
C SER A 85 6.39 -2.55 10.26
N TYR A 86 5.16 -2.23 9.84
CA TYR A 86 4.57 -0.90 10.03
C TYR A 86 4.24 -0.65 11.50
N ALA A 87 3.64 -1.63 12.18
CA ALA A 87 3.34 -1.54 13.61
C ALA A 87 4.61 -1.36 14.46
N LYS A 88 5.71 -2.06 14.12
CA LYS A 88 7.00 -1.89 14.80
C LYS A 88 7.62 -0.51 14.58
N LYS A 89 7.60 0.01 13.34
CA LYS A 89 8.14 1.35 13.05
C LYS A 89 7.36 2.47 13.73
N ALA A 90 6.02 2.38 13.78
CA ALA A 90 5.18 3.36 14.46
C ALA A 90 5.40 3.43 15.97
N ARG A 91 5.79 2.32 16.61
CA ARG A 91 6.13 2.30 18.05
C ARG A 91 7.48 2.97 18.34
N ARG A 92 8.47 2.81 17.44
CA ARG A 92 9.80 3.41 17.59
C ARG A 92 9.85 4.92 17.37
N SER A 93 8.89 5.52 16.67
CA SER A 93 8.82 6.98 16.48
C SER A 93 8.16 7.72 17.65
N ARG A 94 7.76 7.00 18.70
CA ARG A 94 7.14 7.53 19.93
C ARG A 94 8.09 7.54 21.14
N GLU A 95 9.31 7.01 20.98
CA GLU A 95 10.42 7.07 21.95
C GLU A 95 11.44 8.13 21.47
#